data_AF-A0A369TGE4-F1
#
_entry.id   AF-A0A369TGE4-F1
#
_cell.length_a   1.000
_cell.length_b   1.000
_cell.length_c   1.000
_cell.angle_alpha   90.00
_cell.angle_beta   90.00
_cell.angle_gamma   90.00
#
_symmetry.space_group_name_H-M   'P 1'
#
loop_
_entity.id
_entity.type
_entity.pdbx_description
1 polymer ?
#
loop_
_entity_poly.entity_id
_entity_poly.type
_entity_poly.pdbx_seq_one_letter_code
_entity_poly.pdbx_strand_id
1 'polypeptide(L)'
;MNGGVMLQGLVLIAVFAAGYVTVLKFNEDRRIRDLAFWLRRTHPQRWEALPWIMQKADRLGAVESFRQDPEFHDAEFDSRYAAAKTTRRRQGVGLVVAGIAIVLAVFGYQVLGWRV
;
A
#
# COMPACT_ATOMS: atom_id res chain seq x y z
N MET A 1 -1.30 -11.63 38.71
CA MET A 1 -1.77 -10.41 38.01
C MET A 1 -0.61 -9.92 37.16
N ASN A 2 -0.65 -10.06 35.83
CA ASN A 2 0.32 -9.47 34.86
C ASN A 2 -0.04 -9.82 33.40
N GLY A 3 -0.86 -10.86 33.15
CA GLY A 3 -1.22 -11.28 31.79
C GLY A 3 -2.08 -10.27 31.00
N GLY A 4 -2.96 -9.52 31.68
CA GLY A 4 -3.82 -8.52 31.02
C GLY A 4 -3.07 -7.34 30.43
N VAL A 5 -2.02 -6.86 31.11
CA VAL A 5 -1.20 -5.72 30.65
C VAL A 5 -0.37 -6.09 29.43
N MET A 6 0.16 -7.32 29.39
CA MET A 6 0.89 -7.85 28.23
C MET A 6 -0.02 -8.00 26.99
N LEU A 7 -1.26 -8.46 27.18
CA LEU A 7 -2.24 -8.58 26.10
C LEU A 7 -2.61 -7.21 25.52
N GLN A 8 -2.94 -6.25 26.38
CA GLN A 8 -3.31 -4.89 25.97
C GLN A 8 -2.17 -4.22 25.21
N GLY A 9 -0.92 -4.42 25.64
CA GLY A 9 0.26 -3.93 24.93
C GLY A 9 0.39 -4.51 23.52
N LEU A 10 0.20 -5.82 23.36
CA LEU A 10 0.25 -6.48 22.04
C LEU A 10 -0.87 -6.01 21.11
N VAL A 11 -2.09 -5.86 21.64
CA VAL A 11 -3.24 -5.36 20.86
C VAL A 11 -3.01 -3.92 20.41
N LEU A 12 -2.49 -3.05 21.28
CA LEU A 12 -2.16 -1.66 20.91
C LEU A 12 -1.11 -1.60 19.81
N ILE A 13 -0.04 -2.41 19.90
CA ILE A 13 0.99 -2.49 18.86
C ILE A 13 0.38 -2.97 17.53
N ALA A 14 -0.52 -3.95 17.57
CA ALA A 14 -1.20 -4.47 16.39
C ALA A 14 -2.07 -3.40 15.71
N VAL A 15 -2.86 -2.66 16.51
CA VAL A 15 -3.71 -1.56 16.01
C VAL A 15 -2.85 -0.43 15.44
N PHE A 16 -1.77 -0.05 16.12
CA PHE A 16 -0.86 1.00 15.64
C PHE A 16 -0.17 0.59 14.33
N ALA A 17 0.27 -0.67 14.22
CA ALA A 17 0.85 -1.20 12.99
C ALA A 17 -0.17 -1.23 11.84
N ALA A 18 -1.41 -1.68 12.09
CA ALA A 18 -2.47 -1.70 11.10
C ALA A 18 -2.86 -0.29 10.63
N GLY A 19 -2.96 0.67 11.56
CA GLY A 19 -3.20 2.08 11.24
C GLY A 19 -2.08 2.67 10.38
N TYR A 20 -0.82 2.40 10.76
CA TYR A 20 0.35 2.88 10.01
C TYR A 20 0.41 2.31 8.59
N VAL A 21 0.13 1.03 8.40
CA VAL A 21 0.04 0.38 7.08
C VAL A 21 -1.07 1.00 6.23
N THR A 22 -2.22 1.28 6.83
CA THR A 22 -3.36 1.90 6.14
C THR A 22 -3.01 3.30 5.64
N VAL A 23 -2.36 4.12 6.46
CA VAL A 23 -1.88 5.46 6.08
C VAL A 23 -0.85 5.38 4.95
N LEU A 24 0.07 4.42 5.01
CA LEU A 24 1.05 4.21 3.94
C LEU A 24 0.37 3.85 2.61
N LYS A 25 -0.66 2.99 2.63
CA LYS A 25 -1.42 2.61 1.44
C LYS A 25 -2.13 3.82 0.83
N PHE A 26 -2.76 4.66 1.66
CA PHE A 26 -3.41 5.89 1.21
C PHE A 26 -2.42 6.87 0.56
N ASN A 27 -1.21 6.99 1.12
CA ASN A 27 -0.18 7.84 0.55
C ASN A 27 0.35 7.32 -0.80
N GLU A 28 0.48 5.99 -0.96
CA GLU A 28 0.85 5.39 -2.26
C GLU A 28 -0.25 5.60 -3.31
N ASP A 29 -1.52 5.37 -2.95
CA ASP A 29 -2.66 5.64 -3.83
C ASP A 29 -2.73 7.11 -4.26
N ARG A 30 -2.41 8.04 -3.35
CA ARG A 30 -2.28 9.47 -3.68
C ARG A 30 -1.15 9.70 -4.68
N ARG A 31 0.04 9.15 -4.43
CA ARG A 31 1.21 9.32 -5.32
C ARG A 31 0.99 8.72 -6.71
N ILE A 32 0.36 7.54 -6.80
CA ILE A 32 0.00 6.92 -8.09
C ILE A 32 -1.02 7.79 -8.83
N ARG A 33 -1.99 8.35 -8.11
CA ARG A 33 -3.00 9.23 -8.69
C ARG A 33 -2.38 10.53 -9.23
N ASP A 34 -1.45 11.11 -8.47
CA ASP A 34 -0.71 12.30 -8.90
C ASP A 34 0.18 11.99 -10.12
N LEU A 35 0.84 10.83 -10.13
CA LEU A 35 1.65 10.38 -11.27
C LEU A 35 0.79 10.14 -12.52
N ALA A 36 -0.37 9.49 -12.37
CA ALA A 36 -1.34 9.30 -13.44
C ALA A 36 -1.87 10.64 -13.98
N PHE A 37 -2.13 11.61 -13.10
CA PHE A 37 -2.57 12.94 -13.50
C PHE A 37 -1.47 13.71 -14.25
N TRP A 38 -0.23 13.58 -13.80
CA TRP A 38 0.93 14.12 -14.49
C TRP A 38 1.11 13.48 -15.87
N LEU A 39 1.06 12.15 -15.99
CA LEU A 39 1.13 11.44 -17.28
C LEU A 39 0.05 11.91 -18.25
N ARG A 40 -1.19 12.03 -17.78
CA ARG A 40 -2.31 12.53 -18.59
C ARG A 40 -2.07 13.95 -19.09
N ARG A 41 -1.40 14.80 -18.30
CA ARG A 41 -1.11 16.19 -18.66
C ARG A 41 0.10 16.33 -19.58
N THR A 42 1.16 15.57 -19.33
CA THR A 42 2.45 15.68 -20.03
C THR A 42 2.44 14.87 -21.32
N HIS A 43 1.81 13.69 -21.31
CA HIS A 43 1.77 12.74 -22.43
C HIS A 43 0.31 12.38 -22.81
N PRO A 44 -0.55 13.37 -23.15
CA PRO A 44 -1.98 13.14 -23.38
C PRO A 44 -2.25 12.16 -24.53
N GLN A 45 -1.44 12.21 -25.60
CA GLN A 45 -1.60 11.35 -26.78
C GLN A 45 -1.41 9.87 -26.44
N ARG A 46 -0.37 9.55 -25.67
CA ARG A 46 -0.12 8.18 -25.19
C ARG A 46 -1.15 7.77 -24.14
N TRP A 47 -1.62 8.71 -23.32
CA TRP A 47 -2.68 8.45 -22.33
C TRP A 47 -4.00 8.06 -22.99
N GLU A 48 -4.38 8.75 -24.06
CA GLU A 48 -5.59 8.46 -24.83
C GLU A 48 -5.50 7.16 -25.62
N ALA A 49 -4.29 6.72 -25.98
CA ALA A 49 -4.04 5.42 -26.61
C ALA A 49 -4.25 4.23 -25.66
N LEU A 50 -4.33 4.46 -24.34
CA LEU A 50 -4.59 3.39 -23.37
C LEU A 50 -6.03 2.85 -23.46
N PRO A 51 -6.28 1.60 -23.07
CA PRO A 51 -7.64 1.09 -22.90
C PRO A 51 -8.48 1.95 -21.95
N TRP A 52 -9.76 2.15 -22.27
CA TRP A 52 -10.67 3.01 -21.50
C TRP A 52 -10.73 2.65 -20.00
N ILE A 53 -10.58 1.36 -19.68
CA ILE A 53 -10.56 0.84 -18.31
C ILE A 53 -9.36 1.40 -17.54
N MET A 54 -8.18 1.42 -18.15
CA MET A 54 -6.97 1.97 -17.54
C MET A 54 -7.07 3.49 -17.39
N GLN A 55 -7.70 4.18 -18.34
CA GLN A 55 -7.90 5.62 -18.26
C GLN A 55 -8.83 6.04 -17.10
N LYS A 56 -9.90 5.27 -16.84
CA LYS A 56 -10.97 5.67 -15.91
C LYS A 56 -10.96 4.96 -14.56
N ALA A 57 -10.65 3.66 -14.54
CA ALA A 57 -10.80 2.80 -13.38
C ALA A 57 -9.47 2.31 -12.82
N ASP A 58 -8.51 1.97 -13.68
CA ASP A 58 -7.24 1.36 -13.25
C ASP A 58 -6.02 2.25 -13.55
N ARG A 59 -5.84 3.26 -12.69
CA ARG A 59 -4.70 4.19 -12.77
C ARG A 59 -3.36 3.50 -12.52
N LEU A 60 -3.34 2.44 -11.72
CA LEU A 60 -2.13 1.67 -11.48
C LEU A 60 -1.73 0.93 -12.77
N GLY A 61 -2.70 0.27 -13.41
CA GLY A 61 -2.51 -0.39 -14.70
C GLY A 61 -2.03 0.58 -15.78
N ALA A 62 -2.60 1.80 -15.84
CA ALA A 62 -2.13 2.85 -16.74
C ALA A 62 -0.66 3.23 -16.49
N VAL A 63 -0.28 3.49 -15.23
CA VAL A 63 1.11 3.83 -14.90
C VAL A 63 2.06 2.68 -15.22
N GLU A 64 1.66 1.43 -14.97
CA GLU A 64 2.50 0.26 -15.25
C GLU A 64 2.63 -0.02 -16.76
N SER A 65 1.61 0.28 -17.58
CA SER A 65 1.72 0.14 -19.03
C SER A 65 2.73 1.12 -19.63
N PHE A 66 2.78 2.36 -19.12
CA PHE A 66 3.83 3.32 -19.49
C PHE A 66 5.23 2.84 -19.12
N ARG A 67 5.38 2.12 -18.00
CA ARG A 67 6.65 1.53 -17.59
C ARG A 67 7.07 0.35 -18.47
N GLN A 68 6.10 -0.47 -18.90
CA GLN A 68 6.36 -1.66 -19.70
C GLN A 68 6.60 -1.35 -21.18
N ASP A 69 6.27 -0.13 -21.61
CA ASP A 69 6.52 0.34 -22.97
C ASP A 69 8.02 0.62 -23.19
N PRO A 70 8.72 -0.17 -24.02
CA PRO A 70 10.14 0.01 -24.28
C PRO A 70 10.46 1.32 -25.01
N GLU A 71 9.48 1.96 -25.66
CA GLU A 71 9.66 3.26 -26.33
C GLU A 71 9.42 4.44 -25.39
N PHE A 72 8.96 4.19 -24.16
CA PHE A 72 8.72 5.21 -23.15
C PHE A 72 9.91 5.29 -22.20
N HIS A 73 10.88 6.15 -22.53
CA HIS A 73 12.02 6.44 -21.65
C HIS A 73 11.96 7.91 -21.23
N ASP A 74 11.50 8.15 -20.01
CA ASP A 74 11.40 9.47 -19.40
C ASP A 74 12.00 9.43 -18.00
N ALA A 75 13.13 10.13 -17.82
CA ALA A 75 13.85 10.16 -16.54
C ALA A 75 13.02 10.79 -15.42
N GLU A 76 12.10 11.71 -15.75
CA GLU A 76 11.20 12.33 -14.79
C GLU A 76 10.14 11.32 -14.31
N PHE A 77 9.63 10.50 -15.23
CA PHE A 77 8.74 9.38 -14.89
C PHE A 77 9.43 8.39 -13.95
N ASP A 78 10.65 7.95 -14.27
CA ASP A 78 11.39 6.97 -13.46
C ASP A 78 11.66 7.49 -12.04
N SER A 79 12.01 8.76 -11.89
CA SER A 79 12.24 9.37 -10.57
C SER A 79 10.95 9.42 -9.73
N ARG A 80 9.84 9.83 -10.33
CA ARG A 80 8.53 9.91 -9.66
C ARG A 80 7.97 8.53 -9.34
N TYR A 81 8.15 7.58 -10.26
CA TYR A 81 7.74 6.19 -10.09
C TYR A 81 8.56 5.51 -8.98
N ALA A 82 9.88 5.72 -8.94
CA ALA A 82 10.73 5.24 -7.86
C ALA A 82 10.28 5.81 -6.52
N ALA A 83 10.02 7.12 -6.43
CA ALA A 83 9.48 7.75 -5.23
C ALA A 83 8.12 7.20 -4.79
N ALA A 84 7.30 6.70 -5.71
CA ALA A 84 6.02 6.04 -5.39
C ALA A 84 6.23 4.60 -4.86
N LYS A 85 7.12 3.81 -5.48
CA LYS A 85 7.23 2.35 -5.24
C LYS A 85 8.15 1.93 -4.09
N THR A 86 9.04 2.80 -3.59
CA THR A 86 9.95 2.48 -2.46
C THR A 86 9.19 2.05 -1.19
N THR A 87 7.89 2.30 -1.12
CA THR A 87 7.03 2.01 0.03
C THR A 87 6.44 0.58 0.07
N ARG A 88 6.37 -0.13 -1.07
CA ARG A 88 5.67 -1.43 -1.17
C ARG A 88 6.26 -2.54 -0.30
N ARG A 89 7.59 -2.58 -0.15
CA ARG A 89 8.27 -3.64 0.62
C ARG A 89 7.93 -3.59 2.11
N ARG A 90 7.74 -2.39 2.66
CA ARG A 90 7.39 -2.18 4.08
C ARG A 90 5.90 -2.45 4.35
N GLN A 91 5.04 -2.25 3.36
CA GLN A 91 3.61 -2.54 3.47
C GLN A 91 3.32 -4.05 3.58
N GLY A 92 3.98 -4.90 2.79
CA GLY A 92 3.80 -6.35 2.88
C GLY A 92 4.20 -6.90 4.24
N VAL A 93 5.32 -6.42 4.79
CA VAL A 93 5.79 -6.80 6.14
C VAL A 93 4.79 -6.35 7.20
N GLY A 94 4.26 -5.13 7.10
CA GLY A 94 3.27 -4.63 8.06
C GLY A 94 1.97 -5.42 8.07
N LEU A 95 1.51 -5.90 6.91
CA LEU A 95 0.30 -6.71 6.76
C LEU A 95 0.49 -8.12 7.35
N VAL A 96 1.66 -8.73 7.12
CA VAL A 96 2.05 -10.00 7.75
C VAL A 96 2.12 -9.87 9.27
N VAL A 97 2.75 -8.80 9.78
CA VAL A 97 2.84 -8.52 11.22
C VAL A 97 1.45 -8.33 11.83
N ALA A 98 0.56 -7.58 11.17
CA ALA A 98 -0.81 -7.38 11.64
C ALA A 98 -1.60 -8.69 11.67
N GLY A 99 -1.49 -9.52 10.62
CA GLY A 99 -2.12 -10.84 10.56
C GLY A 99 -1.63 -11.78 11.67
N ILE A 100 -0.32 -11.85 11.90
CA ILE A 100 0.27 -12.65 12.97
C ILE A 100 -0.21 -12.17 14.34
N ALA A 101 -0.30 -10.85 14.56
CA ALA A 101 -0.76 -10.30 15.83
C ALA A 101 -2.25 -10.60 16.10
N ILE A 102 -3.11 -10.55 15.08
CA ILE A 102 -4.52 -10.95 15.21
C ILE A 102 -4.64 -12.44 15.54
N VAL A 103 -3.89 -13.30 14.83
CA VAL A 103 -3.89 -14.75 15.09
C VAL A 103 -3.42 -15.04 16.52
N LEU A 104 -2.35 -14.39 16.99
CA LEU A 104 -1.87 -14.53 18.37
C LEU A 104 -2.89 -14.04 19.40
N ALA A 105 -3.59 -12.93 19.14
CA ALA A 105 -4.62 -12.41 20.03
C ALA A 105 -5.83 -13.34 20.12
N VAL A 106 -6.32 -13.87 18.99
CA VAL A 106 -7.44 -14.82 18.93
C VAL A 106 -7.06 -16.14 19.60
N PHE A 107 -5.87 -16.66 19.32
CA PHE A 107 -5.38 -17.90 19.91
C PHE A 107 -5.18 -17.75 21.43
N GLY A 108 -4.64 -16.62 21.88
CA GLY A 108 -4.50 -16.31 23.31
C GLY A 108 -5.84 -16.16 24.02
N TYR A 109 -6.85 -15.59 23.36
CA TYR A 109 -8.21 -15.49 23.90
C TYR A 109 -8.88 -16.88 24.02
N GLN A 110 -8.79 -17.70 22.96
CA GLN A 110 -9.48 -19.01 22.91
C GLN A 110 -8.80 -20.11 23.71
N VAL A 111 -7.46 -20.15 23.72
CA VAL A 111 -6.69 -21.28 24.29
C VAL A 111 -6.16 -20.97 25.69
N LEU A 112 -5.75 -19.72 25.96
CA LEU A 112 -5.14 -19.33 27.24
C LEU A 112 -6.13 -18.66 28.21
N GLY A 113 -7.39 -18.45 27.80
CA GLY A 113 -8.42 -17.88 28.66
C GLY A 113 -8.15 -16.43 29.08
N TRP A 114 -7.38 -15.69 28.28
CA TRP A 114 -7.14 -14.27 28.50
C TRP A 114 -8.47 -13.49 28.40
N ARG A 115 -9.05 -13.15 29.56
CA ARG A 115 -10.22 -12.27 29.63
C ARG A 115 -9.77 -10.82 29.65
N VAL A 116 -10.39 -10.01 28.78
CA VAL A 116 -10.31 -8.54 28.74
C VAL A 116 -10.83 -7.96 30.05
#